data_AF-A0A2N0ZX82-F1
#
_entry.id   AF-A0A2N0ZX82-F1
#
_cell.length_a   1.000
_cell.length_b   1.000
_cell.length_c   1.000
_cell.angle_alpha   90.00
_cell.angle_beta   90.00
_cell.angle_gamma   90.00
#
_symmetry.space_group_name_H-M   'P 1'
#
loop_
_entity.id
_entity.type
_entity.pdbx_description
1 polymer ?
#
loop_
_entity_poly.entity_id
_entity_poly.type
_entity_poly.pdbx_seq_one_letter_code
_entity_poly.pdbx_strand_id
1 'polypeptide(L)'
;MSFLLMDSFSPPYQEWNERNPTQEEMLEEITLGNPPPRSVKLSLKSELSNYRAAAVYMINEVSNNRLEFHIDRYLRNSQHFQINLSAMPTEDPEFISAYKHLYPSCDFDLVSNDIATYGRLLPNGQYLYHGGYIPNNVGDTFKTCRPLSTSLCPQVAIRNADWRGKAFDRGEIHLAVIKITNPKTKAYIFSLDGELGNEKELLIASGLKLRVVNKTLIRHDFPTSKANGVEPLKKIVPAYLIELDAE
;
A
#
# COMPACT_ATOMS: atom_id res chain seq x y z
N MET A 1 -12.86 7.30 -19.20
CA MET A 1 -12.16 6.00 -19.33
C MET A 1 -11.69 5.56 -17.95
N SER A 2 -11.70 4.25 -17.68
CA SER A 2 -11.20 3.65 -16.44
C SER A 2 -9.74 3.21 -16.58
N PHE A 3 -9.02 3.11 -15.47
CA PHE A 3 -7.80 2.31 -15.37
C PHE A 3 -8.10 0.82 -15.57
N LEU A 4 -7.07 0.06 -15.92
CA LEU A 4 -7.04 -1.40 -15.93
C LEU A 4 -6.77 -1.94 -14.52
N LEU A 5 -7.32 -3.12 -14.22
CA LEU A 5 -7.20 -3.75 -12.90
C LEU A 5 -5.75 -4.17 -12.64
N MET A 6 -5.22 -3.81 -11.47
CA MET A 6 -3.89 -4.22 -11.02
C MET A 6 -4.05 -5.18 -9.84
N ASP A 7 -3.53 -6.39 -9.99
CA ASP A 7 -3.56 -7.45 -8.99
C ASP A 7 -2.15 -7.96 -8.72
N SER A 8 -1.49 -7.39 -7.71
CA SER A 8 -0.13 -7.75 -7.34
C SER A 8 -0.01 -9.12 -6.65
N PHE A 9 -1.14 -9.79 -6.41
CA PHE A 9 -1.19 -11.12 -5.80
C PHE A 9 -1.63 -12.19 -6.80
N SER A 10 -1.56 -11.87 -8.09
CA SER A 10 -1.64 -12.81 -9.21
C SER A 10 -0.36 -12.71 -10.06
N PRO A 11 0.66 -13.57 -9.83
CA PRO A 11 0.65 -14.73 -8.93
C PRO A 11 0.79 -14.37 -7.43
N PRO A 12 0.43 -15.28 -6.51
CA PRO A 12 0.57 -15.08 -5.07
C PRO A 12 2.01 -14.81 -4.65
N TYR A 13 2.18 -14.04 -3.57
CA TYR A 13 3.47 -13.94 -2.89
C TYR A 13 3.69 -15.19 -2.02
N GLN A 14 4.88 -15.77 -2.08
CA GLN A 14 5.25 -16.93 -1.29
C GLN A 14 6.50 -16.63 -0.44
N GLU A 15 6.37 -16.83 0.86
CA GLU A 15 7.50 -16.85 1.78
C GLU A 15 7.87 -18.30 2.08
N TRP A 16 9.16 -18.62 1.99
CA TRP A 16 9.68 -19.98 2.16
C TRP A 16 10.62 -20.03 3.37
N ASN A 17 10.57 -21.14 4.11
CA ASN A 17 11.68 -21.54 4.97
C ASN A 17 12.84 -21.96 4.09
N GLU A 18 14.00 -21.38 4.33
CA GLU A 18 15.17 -21.54 3.48
C GLU A 18 16.38 -21.95 4.31
N ARG A 19 17.30 -22.68 3.68
CA ARG A 19 18.66 -22.90 4.18
C ARG A 19 19.69 -22.40 3.18
N ASN A 20 20.92 -22.24 3.64
CA ASN A 20 22.04 -22.06 2.74
C ASN A 20 22.23 -23.35 1.90
N PRO A 21 22.58 -23.21 0.61
CA PRO A 21 22.96 -24.35 -0.20
C PRO A 21 24.24 -25.00 0.34
N THR A 22 24.39 -26.31 0.13
CA THR A 22 25.65 -27.01 0.40
C THR A 22 26.69 -26.67 -0.67
N GLN A 23 27.97 -26.99 -0.42
CA GLN A 23 29.01 -26.80 -1.43
C GLN A 23 28.77 -27.67 -2.67
N GLU A 24 28.27 -28.89 -2.48
CA GLU A 24 27.92 -29.79 -3.58
C GLU A 24 26.82 -29.20 -4.46
N GLU A 25 25.73 -28.70 -3.88
CA GLU A 25 24.64 -28.05 -4.62
C GLU A 25 25.11 -26.81 -5.38
N MET A 26 26.02 -26.01 -4.79
CA MET A 26 26.61 -24.87 -5.48
C MET A 26 27.50 -25.30 -6.66
N LEU A 27 28.32 -26.34 -6.48
CA LEU A 27 29.20 -26.86 -7.54
C LEU A 27 28.42 -27.50 -8.68
N GLU A 28 27.32 -28.18 -8.38
CA GLU A 28 26.42 -28.77 -9.38
C GLU A 28 25.86 -27.69 -10.32
N GLU A 29 25.32 -26.60 -9.77
CA GLU A 29 24.76 -25.50 -10.56
C GLU A 29 25.83 -24.79 -11.40
N ILE A 30 27.02 -24.55 -10.83
CA ILE A 30 28.15 -23.97 -11.57
C ILE A 30 28.57 -24.88 -12.73
N THR A 31 28.61 -26.20 -12.51
CA THR A 31 28.96 -27.17 -13.55
C THR A 31 27.93 -27.18 -14.69
N LEU A 32 26.66 -26.92 -14.36
CA LEU A 32 25.57 -26.73 -15.33
C LEU A 32 25.58 -25.34 -16.01
N GLY A 33 26.50 -24.45 -15.64
CA GLY A 33 26.60 -23.09 -16.19
C GLY A 33 25.62 -22.08 -15.56
N ASN A 34 24.95 -22.45 -14.48
CA ASN A 34 24.03 -21.59 -13.75
C ASN A 34 24.76 -20.84 -12.62
N PRO A 35 24.29 -19.64 -12.23
CA PRO A 35 24.78 -18.98 -11.03
C PRO A 35 24.41 -19.82 -9.80
N PRO A 36 25.31 -19.92 -8.80
CA PRO A 36 25.03 -20.69 -7.59
C PRO A 36 23.79 -20.13 -6.87
N PRO A 37 22.92 -21.01 -6.33
CA PRO A 37 21.69 -20.59 -5.67
C PRO A 37 22.03 -19.78 -4.42
N ARG A 38 21.24 -18.76 -4.10
CA ARG A 38 21.42 -17.99 -2.86
C ARG A 38 20.84 -18.70 -1.63
N SER A 39 19.87 -19.58 -1.85
CA SER A 39 19.12 -20.28 -0.82
C SER A 39 18.42 -21.49 -1.41
N VAL A 40 18.26 -22.54 -0.60
CA VAL A 40 17.45 -23.72 -0.94
C VAL A 40 16.13 -23.65 -0.18
N LYS A 41 15.02 -23.72 -0.92
CA LYS A 41 13.66 -23.73 -0.36
C LYS A 41 13.38 -25.08 0.28
N LEU A 42 12.99 -25.08 1.54
CA LEU A 42 12.66 -26.30 2.30
C LEU A 42 11.15 -26.53 2.35
N SER A 43 10.40 -25.52 2.80
CA SER A 43 8.95 -25.59 2.95
C SER A 43 8.32 -24.22 2.83
N LEU A 44 7.06 -24.18 2.39
CA LEU A 44 6.30 -22.93 2.29
C LEU A 44 5.93 -22.46 3.69
N LYS A 45 6.35 -21.25 4.07
CA LYS A 45 6.04 -20.61 5.36
C LYS A 45 4.70 -19.88 5.29
N SER A 46 4.47 -19.11 4.22
CA SER A 46 3.21 -18.41 4.01
C SER A 46 2.96 -18.14 2.53
N GLU A 47 1.69 -18.13 2.13
CA GLU A 47 1.26 -17.70 0.81
C GLU A 47 0.20 -16.61 0.92
N LEU A 48 0.42 -15.48 0.25
CA LEU A 48 -0.47 -14.34 0.24
C LEU A 48 -1.08 -14.22 -1.16
N SER A 49 -2.33 -14.66 -1.31
CA SER A 49 -3.06 -14.72 -2.58
C SER A 49 -4.09 -13.60 -2.74
N ASN A 50 -4.23 -12.71 -1.76
CA ASN A 50 -5.16 -11.59 -1.82
C ASN A 50 -4.74 -10.44 -0.89
N TYR A 51 -5.35 -9.28 -1.13
CA TYR A 51 -5.05 -8.04 -0.44
C TYR A 51 -5.33 -8.08 1.07
N ARG A 52 -6.39 -8.78 1.47
CA ARG A 52 -6.73 -8.94 2.89
C ARG A 52 -5.65 -9.74 3.63
N ALA A 53 -5.23 -10.87 3.07
CA ALA A 53 -4.17 -11.70 3.64
C ALA A 53 -2.86 -10.92 3.76
N ALA A 54 -2.51 -10.13 2.75
CA ALA A 54 -1.31 -9.30 2.79
C ALA A 54 -1.38 -8.17 3.83
N ALA A 55 -2.55 -7.57 4.05
CA ALA A 55 -2.73 -6.59 5.13
C ALA A 55 -2.57 -7.23 6.51
N VAL A 56 -3.21 -8.38 6.77
CA VAL A 56 -3.08 -9.12 8.04
C VAL A 56 -1.61 -9.49 8.28
N TYR A 57 -0.95 -10.01 7.25
CA TYR A 57 0.48 -10.33 7.31
C TYR A 57 1.32 -9.12 7.69
N MET A 58 1.09 -7.96 7.05
CA MET A 58 1.86 -6.75 7.34
C MET A 58 1.57 -6.14 8.71
N ILE A 59 0.37 -6.31 9.28
CA ILE A 59 0.10 -5.91 10.66
C ILE A 59 0.93 -6.74 11.66
N ASN A 60 1.17 -8.01 11.35
CA ASN A 60 1.97 -8.88 12.21
C ASN A 60 3.47 -8.66 12.03
N GLU A 61 3.95 -8.58 10.79
CA GLU A 61 5.38 -8.49 10.50
C GLU A 61 5.94 -7.07 10.57
N VAL A 62 5.10 -6.03 10.42
CA VAL A 62 5.44 -4.59 10.34
C VAL A 62 6.26 -4.22 9.11
N SER A 63 7.25 -5.03 8.74
CA SER A 63 8.07 -4.89 7.55
C SER A 63 8.52 -6.26 7.00
N ASN A 64 8.32 -6.48 5.71
CA ASN A 64 8.89 -7.56 4.92
C ASN A 64 9.37 -7.02 3.55
N ASN A 65 10.68 -6.86 3.40
CA ASN A 65 11.28 -6.36 2.14
C ASN A 65 11.03 -7.30 0.95
N ARG A 66 10.91 -8.62 1.16
CA ARG A 66 10.65 -9.58 0.07
C ARG A 66 9.24 -9.37 -0.49
N LEU A 67 8.25 -9.09 0.36
CA LEU A 67 6.89 -8.74 -0.07
C LEU A 67 6.88 -7.40 -0.82
N GLU A 68 7.58 -6.40 -0.31
CA GLU A 68 7.71 -5.12 -1.03
C GLU A 68 8.34 -5.31 -2.42
N PHE A 69 9.44 -6.07 -2.52
CA PHE A 69 10.07 -6.38 -3.80
C PHE A 69 9.17 -7.20 -4.75
N HIS A 70 8.33 -8.09 -4.22
CA HIS A 70 7.33 -8.82 -5.02
C HIS A 70 6.36 -7.84 -5.68
N ILE A 71 5.85 -6.87 -4.92
CA ILE A 71 4.95 -5.83 -5.41
C ILE A 71 5.67 -4.91 -6.40
N ASP A 72 6.88 -4.44 -6.09
CA ASP A 72 7.67 -3.61 -7.01
C ASP A 72 7.90 -4.31 -8.35
N ARG A 73 8.28 -5.59 -8.32
CA ARG A 73 8.48 -6.39 -9.53
C ARG A 73 7.19 -6.53 -10.32
N TYR A 74 6.06 -6.76 -9.65
CA TYR A 74 4.76 -6.80 -10.32
C TYR A 74 4.47 -5.47 -11.03
N LEU A 75 4.58 -4.33 -10.34
CA LEU A 75 4.23 -3.02 -10.91
C LEU A 75 5.15 -2.64 -12.08
N ARG A 76 6.46 -2.88 -11.96
CA ARG A 76 7.43 -2.60 -13.03
C ARG A 76 7.21 -3.46 -14.28
N ASN A 77 6.76 -4.70 -14.12
CA ASN A 77 6.55 -5.63 -15.23
C ASN A 77 5.09 -5.71 -15.72
N SER A 78 4.14 -5.10 -15.02
CA SER A 78 2.71 -5.17 -15.35
C SER A 78 2.36 -4.24 -16.50
N GLN A 79 1.92 -4.81 -17.62
CA GLN A 79 1.40 -4.03 -18.74
C GLN A 79 0.20 -3.16 -18.32
N HIS A 80 -0.64 -3.64 -17.39
CA HIS A 80 -1.77 -2.86 -16.88
C HIS A 80 -1.29 -1.62 -16.12
N PHE A 81 -0.28 -1.76 -15.25
CA PHE A 81 0.29 -0.62 -14.54
C PHE A 81 0.93 0.37 -15.52
N GLN A 82 1.70 -0.10 -16.50
CA GLN A 82 2.34 0.77 -17.49
C GLN A 82 1.32 1.52 -18.37
N ILE A 83 0.22 0.87 -18.79
CA ILE A 83 -0.88 1.52 -19.51
C ILE A 83 -1.59 2.56 -18.62
N ASN A 84 -1.79 2.24 -17.34
CA ASN A 84 -2.41 3.16 -16.40
C ASN A 84 -1.52 4.39 -16.14
N LEU A 85 -0.20 4.19 -16.02
CA LEU A 85 0.76 5.26 -15.81
C LEU A 85 0.92 6.14 -17.06
N SER A 86 0.98 5.56 -18.26
CA SER A 86 1.09 6.32 -19.52
C SER A 86 -0.15 7.15 -19.85
N ALA A 87 -1.25 6.92 -19.13
CA ALA A 87 -2.43 7.75 -19.19
C ALA A 87 -2.36 9.02 -18.33
N MET A 88 -1.36 9.14 -17.45
CA MET A 88 -1.08 10.36 -16.68
C MET A 88 -0.14 11.28 -17.49
N PRO A 89 -0.15 12.60 -17.21
CA PRO A 89 0.85 13.50 -17.77
C PRO A 89 2.28 13.07 -17.39
N THR A 90 3.25 13.38 -18.25
CA THR A 90 4.67 13.06 -18.00
C THR A 90 5.23 13.75 -16.76
N GLU A 91 4.79 14.99 -16.51
CA GLU A 91 5.11 15.75 -15.30
C GLU A 91 3.86 15.88 -14.44
N ASP A 92 4.02 15.79 -13.12
CA ASP A 92 2.89 15.93 -12.19
C ASP A 92 2.25 17.32 -12.34
N PRO A 93 0.92 17.42 -12.51
CA PRO A 93 0.20 18.69 -12.51
C PRO A 93 0.52 19.56 -11.30
N GLU A 94 0.46 20.88 -11.44
CA GLU A 94 0.94 21.85 -10.45
C GLU A 94 0.46 21.55 -9.01
N PHE A 95 -0.85 21.35 -8.81
CA PHE A 95 -1.38 21.14 -7.46
C PHE A 95 -1.13 19.73 -6.96
N ILE A 96 -1.09 18.73 -7.85
CA ILE A 96 -0.67 17.36 -7.51
C ILE A 96 0.81 17.34 -7.08
N SER A 97 1.68 18.06 -7.77
CA SER A 97 3.10 18.23 -7.40
C SER A 97 3.21 18.96 -6.05
N ALA A 98 2.46 20.05 -5.85
CA ALA A 98 2.41 20.77 -4.58
C ALA A 98 1.93 19.86 -3.43
N TYR A 99 0.98 18.95 -3.67
CA TYR A 99 0.55 17.96 -2.69
C TYR A 99 1.72 17.08 -2.24
N LYS A 100 2.53 16.54 -3.17
CA LYS A 100 3.68 15.69 -2.81
C LYS A 100 4.69 16.39 -1.92
N HIS A 101 4.99 17.66 -2.19
CA HIS A 101 6.09 18.37 -1.54
C HIS A 101 5.67 19.19 -0.31
N LEU A 102 4.43 19.67 -0.27
CA LEU A 102 3.97 20.62 0.75
C LEU A 102 2.94 20.03 1.71
N TYR A 103 2.56 18.76 1.59
CA TYR A 103 1.55 18.15 2.48
C TYR A 103 1.89 18.35 3.97
N PRO A 104 0.93 18.77 4.81
CA PRO A 104 -0.50 18.99 4.52
C PRO A 104 -0.87 20.44 4.14
N SER A 105 0.10 21.32 3.89
CA SER A 105 -0.08 22.77 3.69
C SER A 105 -0.45 23.17 2.25
N CYS A 106 -1.13 22.30 1.49
CA CYS A 106 -1.57 22.56 0.12
C CYS A 106 -3.10 22.71 0.01
N ASP A 107 -3.58 23.24 -1.11
CA ASP A 107 -5.00 23.40 -1.39
C ASP A 107 -5.61 22.08 -1.90
N PHE A 108 -6.38 21.41 -1.03
CA PHE A 108 -6.99 20.12 -1.34
C PHE A 108 -8.10 20.16 -2.39
N ASP A 109 -8.75 21.31 -2.59
CA ASP A 109 -9.79 21.48 -3.60
C ASP A 109 -9.14 21.59 -4.98
N LEU A 110 -8.05 22.36 -5.09
CA LEU A 110 -7.27 22.45 -6.33
C LEU A 110 -6.61 21.11 -6.69
N VAL A 111 -6.09 20.37 -5.71
CA VAL A 111 -5.60 19.00 -5.92
C VAL A 111 -6.72 18.09 -6.45
N SER A 112 -7.91 18.18 -5.87
CA SER A 112 -9.06 17.38 -6.32
C SER A 112 -9.48 17.75 -7.75
N ASN A 113 -9.39 19.02 -8.12
CA ASN A 113 -9.65 19.50 -9.49
C ASN A 113 -8.62 18.98 -10.50
N ASP A 114 -7.34 18.95 -10.12
CA ASP A 114 -6.29 18.34 -10.96
C ASP A 114 -6.55 16.84 -11.16
N ILE A 115 -6.87 16.10 -10.09
CA ILE A 115 -7.21 14.67 -10.21
C ILE A 115 -8.48 14.47 -11.06
N ALA A 116 -9.47 15.35 -10.92
CA ALA A 116 -10.67 15.31 -11.75
C ALA A 116 -10.36 15.57 -13.24
N THR A 117 -9.37 16.40 -13.53
CA THR A 117 -8.94 16.76 -14.89
C THR A 117 -8.08 15.66 -15.51
N TYR A 118 -6.99 15.29 -14.85
CA TYR A 118 -5.94 14.42 -15.39
C TYR A 118 -6.09 12.95 -15.01
N GLY A 119 -6.79 12.66 -13.91
CA GLY A 119 -6.99 11.31 -13.40
C GLY A 119 -8.03 10.49 -14.17
N ARG A 120 -8.14 9.21 -13.80
CA ARG A 120 -9.11 8.26 -14.33
C ARG A 120 -9.87 7.54 -13.23
N LEU A 121 -11.01 6.97 -13.58
CA LEU A 121 -11.75 6.11 -12.64
C LEU A 121 -10.93 4.83 -12.40
N LEU A 122 -10.93 4.34 -11.16
CA LEU A 122 -10.43 3.00 -10.87
C LEU A 122 -11.40 1.96 -11.43
N PRO A 123 -10.96 0.73 -11.72
CA PRO A 123 -11.87 -0.33 -12.15
C PRO A 123 -12.58 -0.96 -10.95
N ASN A 124 -13.78 -1.48 -11.18
CA ASN A 124 -14.46 -2.33 -10.21
C ASN A 124 -13.58 -3.54 -9.85
N GLY A 125 -13.50 -3.85 -8.57
CA GLY A 125 -12.66 -4.92 -8.03
C GLY A 125 -11.21 -4.51 -7.74
N GLN A 126 -10.79 -3.27 -8.04
CA GLN A 126 -9.47 -2.79 -7.61
C GLN A 126 -9.39 -2.75 -6.09
N TYR A 127 -8.27 -3.21 -5.55
CA TYR A 127 -7.94 -3.07 -4.14
C TYR A 127 -6.80 -2.07 -3.93
N LEU A 128 -6.90 -1.30 -2.85
CA LEU A 128 -5.91 -0.32 -2.42
C LEU A 128 -5.73 -0.41 -0.91
N TYR A 129 -4.58 0.02 -0.41
CA TYR A 129 -4.31 0.13 1.02
C TYR A 129 -4.31 1.58 1.47
N HIS A 130 -4.83 1.84 2.67
CA HIS A 130 -4.72 3.14 3.32
C HIS A 130 -4.24 2.97 4.75
N GLY A 131 -3.24 3.76 5.12
CA GLY A 131 -2.71 3.82 6.47
C GLY A 131 -3.18 5.08 7.18
N GLY A 132 -4.00 4.92 8.20
CA GLY A 132 -4.54 6.07 8.90
C GLY A 132 -5.74 5.73 9.75
N TYR A 133 -5.94 6.53 10.80
CA TYR A 133 -7.05 6.39 11.72
C TYR A 133 -8.41 6.57 11.02
N ILE A 134 -9.32 5.63 11.26
CA ILE A 134 -10.68 5.61 10.72
C ILE A 134 -11.62 5.50 11.94
N PRO A 135 -12.24 6.60 12.38
CA PRO A 135 -13.09 6.62 13.59
C PRO A 135 -14.42 5.90 13.43
N ASN A 136 -14.80 5.56 12.20
CA ASN A 136 -16.12 5.07 11.85
C ASN A 136 -16.33 3.62 12.30
N ASN A 137 -17.57 3.31 12.69
CA ASN A 137 -17.99 1.97 13.08
C ASN A 137 -18.34 1.11 11.87
N VAL A 138 -18.39 -0.21 12.07
CA VAL A 138 -18.90 -1.13 11.05
C VAL A 138 -20.33 -0.77 10.66
N GLY A 139 -20.59 -0.70 9.36
CA GLY A 139 -21.86 -0.26 8.77
C GLY A 139 -21.91 1.25 8.46
N ASP A 140 -21.05 2.06 9.08
CA ASP A 140 -21.01 3.50 8.81
C ASP A 140 -20.59 3.79 7.37
N THR A 141 -21.15 4.85 6.82
CA THR A 141 -20.78 5.41 5.53
C THR A 141 -20.36 6.86 5.71
N PHE A 142 -19.25 7.25 5.08
CA PHE A 142 -18.75 8.62 5.12
C PHE A 142 -18.20 9.02 3.75
N LYS A 143 -18.01 10.33 3.54
CA LYS A 143 -17.37 10.87 2.34
C LYS A 143 -16.05 11.51 2.72
N THR A 144 -15.03 11.33 1.88
CA THR A 144 -13.76 12.02 2.06
C THR A 144 -13.94 13.52 1.80
N CYS A 145 -13.45 14.36 2.70
CA CYS A 145 -13.46 15.83 2.53
C CYS A 145 -12.16 16.38 1.94
N ARG A 146 -11.18 15.51 1.69
CA ARG A 146 -9.87 15.81 1.09
C ARG A 146 -9.45 14.64 0.20
N PRO A 147 -8.47 14.83 -0.71
CA PRO A 147 -7.87 13.74 -1.44
C PRO A 147 -7.42 12.60 -0.52
N LEU A 148 -7.73 11.37 -0.91
CA LEU A 148 -7.39 10.18 -0.16
C LEU A 148 -6.12 9.56 -0.76
N SER A 149 -5.02 9.67 -0.02
CA SER A 149 -3.76 8.98 -0.32
C SER A 149 -3.92 7.49 -0.01
N THR A 150 -3.58 6.66 -0.99
CA THR A 150 -3.64 5.20 -0.90
C THR A 150 -2.40 4.59 -1.56
N SER A 151 -2.07 3.34 -1.25
CA SER A 151 -0.91 2.64 -1.83
C SER A 151 -1.32 1.28 -2.38
N LEU A 152 -0.58 0.80 -3.39
CA LEU A 152 -0.64 -0.60 -3.83
C LEU A 152 0.14 -1.56 -2.91
N CYS A 153 0.84 -1.03 -1.89
CA CYS A 153 1.65 -1.83 -0.97
C CYS A 153 1.16 -1.70 0.49
N PRO A 154 0.86 -2.82 1.17
CA PRO A 154 0.40 -2.80 2.55
C PRO A 154 1.49 -2.33 3.52
N GLN A 155 2.77 -2.60 3.20
CA GLN A 155 3.91 -2.13 3.99
C GLN A 155 4.05 -0.61 3.97
N VAL A 156 3.86 0.01 2.81
CA VAL A 156 3.88 1.48 2.71
C VAL A 156 2.72 2.06 3.52
N ALA A 157 1.51 1.50 3.36
CA ALA A 157 0.35 1.97 4.10
C ALA A 157 0.54 1.84 5.62
N ILE A 158 1.00 0.71 6.15
CA ILE A 158 1.18 0.57 7.60
C ILE A 158 2.29 1.48 8.15
N ARG A 159 3.38 1.68 7.41
CA ARG A 159 4.42 2.67 7.76
C ARG A 159 3.83 4.09 7.80
N ASN A 160 2.99 4.44 6.84
CA ASN A 160 2.30 5.73 6.81
C ASN A 160 1.31 5.92 7.98
N ALA A 161 0.70 4.83 8.47
CA ALA A 161 -0.17 4.85 9.64
C ALA A 161 0.61 5.12 10.95
N ASP A 162 1.87 4.71 11.02
CA ASP A 162 2.75 4.94 12.17
C ASP A 162 3.57 6.25 12.07
N TRP A 163 3.82 6.72 10.84
CA TRP A 163 4.68 7.87 10.55
C TRP A 163 4.33 9.12 11.36
N ARG A 164 5.38 9.80 11.86
CA ARG A 164 5.29 10.98 12.75
C ARG A 164 4.46 10.77 14.02
N GLY A 165 4.37 9.53 14.51
CA GLY A 165 3.67 9.22 15.75
C GLY A 165 2.14 9.25 15.64
N LYS A 166 1.59 9.12 14.43
CA LYS A 166 0.13 9.08 14.21
C LYS A 166 -0.54 7.99 15.05
N ALA A 167 -0.03 6.76 15.00
CA ALA A 167 -0.55 5.65 15.79
C ALA A 167 -0.32 5.87 17.29
N PHE A 168 0.84 6.41 17.69
CA PHE A 168 1.14 6.79 19.08
C PHE A 168 0.08 7.73 19.66
N ASP A 169 -0.21 8.81 18.94
CA ASP A 169 -1.15 9.86 19.35
C ASP A 169 -2.60 9.37 19.36
N ARG A 170 -2.97 8.51 18.41
CA ARG A 170 -4.33 7.92 18.33
C ARG A 170 -4.54 6.77 19.30
N GLY A 171 -3.48 6.12 19.75
CA GLY A 171 -3.56 4.96 20.63
C GLY A 171 -4.03 3.69 19.92
N GLU A 172 -4.10 3.68 18.59
CA GLU A 172 -4.37 2.51 17.75
C GLU A 172 -3.78 2.71 16.34
N ILE A 173 -3.45 1.60 15.67
CA ILE A 173 -3.02 1.61 14.26
C ILE A 173 -4.08 0.94 13.39
N HIS A 174 -4.43 1.59 12.28
CA HIS A 174 -5.39 1.10 11.32
C HIS A 174 -4.72 0.93 9.97
N LEU A 175 -4.79 -0.29 9.42
CA LEU A 175 -4.47 -0.57 8.03
C LEU A 175 -5.78 -0.94 7.33
N ALA A 176 -6.19 -0.09 6.39
CA ALA A 176 -7.40 -0.30 5.62
C ALA A 176 -7.13 -0.98 4.29
N VAL A 177 -7.99 -1.94 3.93
CA VAL A 177 -8.11 -2.54 2.60
C VAL A 177 -9.37 -2.00 1.96
N ILE A 178 -9.21 -1.25 0.87
CA ILE A 178 -10.29 -0.54 0.18
C ILE A 178 -10.59 -1.29 -1.11
N LYS A 179 -11.82 -1.78 -1.26
CA LYS A 179 -12.33 -2.40 -2.48
C LYS A 179 -13.15 -1.38 -3.28
N ILE A 180 -12.76 -1.15 -4.52
CA ILE A 180 -13.52 -0.31 -5.46
C ILE A 180 -14.73 -1.11 -5.99
N THR A 181 -15.94 -0.59 -5.81
CA THR A 181 -17.18 -1.31 -6.16
C THR A 181 -18.09 -0.57 -7.14
N ASN A 182 -18.05 0.77 -7.17
CA ASN A 182 -18.79 1.58 -8.14
C ASN A 182 -18.18 2.99 -8.26
N PRO A 183 -16.98 3.13 -8.84
CA PRO A 183 -16.16 4.33 -8.74
C PRO A 183 -16.77 5.52 -9.47
N LYS A 184 -17.03 6.59 -8.70
CA LYS A 184 -17.49 7.89 -9.21
C LYS A 184 -16.40 8.96 -9.15
N THR A 185 -15.39 8.72 -8.31
CA THR A 185 -14.27 9.63 -8.10
C THR A 185 -13.05 9.16 -8.86
N LYS A 186 -12.37 10.09 -9.54
CA LYS A 186 -11.12 9.79 -10.26
C LYS A 186 -9.94 9.66 -9.30
N ALA A 187 -8.94 8.92 -9.75
CA ALA A 187 -7.65 8.75 -9.10
C ALA A 187 -6.51 9.14 -10.05
N TYR A 188 -5.42 9.60 -9.46
CA TYR A 188 -4.15 9.86 -10.11
C TYR A 188 -3.12 8.84 -9.63
N ILE A 189 -2.27 8.34 -10.53
CA ILE A 189 -1.23 7.35 -10.22
C ILE A 189 0.12 8.05 -10.30
N PHE A 190 0.90 7.96 -9.23
CA PHE A 190 2.26 8.49 -9.26
C PHE A 190 3.22 7.52 -9.94
N SER A 191 4.25 8.08 -10.58
CA SER A 191 5.37 7.30 -11.12
C SER A 191 6.09 6.54 -10.00
N LEU A 192 6.62 5.36 -10.35
CA LEU A 192 7.53 4.60 -9.47
C LEU A 192 8.95 5.16 -9.49
N ASP A 193 9.24 6.09 -10.39
CA ASP A 193 10.54 6.71 -10.54
C ASP A 193 10.54 8.10 -9.88
N GLY A 194 11.72 8.53 -9.44
CA GLY A 194 11.90 9.81 -8.76
C GLY A 194 11.61 9.77 -7.26
N GLU A 195 11.61 10.95 -6.65
CA GLU A 195 11.36 11.11 -5.22
C GLU A 195 9.94 10.65 -4.86
N LEU A 196 9.81 9.86 -3.79
CA LEU A 196 8.57 9.26 -3.30
C LEU A 196 7.96 8.15 -4.18
N GLY A 197 8.63 7.69 -5.25
CA GLY A 197 8.16 6.55 -6.05
C GLY A 197 7.97 5.25 -5.25
N ASN A 198 8.69 5.11 -4.13
CA ASN A 198 8.57 3.98 -3.21
C ASN A 198 7.18 3.87 -2.56
N GLU A 199 6.41 4.96 -2.52
CA GLU A 199 5.07 4.98 -1.92
C GLU A 199 4.05 4.16 -2.75
N LYS A 200 4.33 3.94 -4.04
CA LYS A 200 3.42 3.22 -4.97
C LYS A 200 2.00 3.79 -4.88
N GLU A 201 1.93 5.12 -4.82
CA GLU A 201 0.75 5.86 -4.37
C GLU A 201 -0.27 6.07 -5.50
N LEU A 202 -1.54 5.92 -5.13
CA LEU A 202 -2.69 6.40 -5.89
C LEU A 202 -3.42 7.44 -5.05
N LEU A 203 -3.58 8.62 -5.61
CA LEU A 203 -4.28 9.73 -4.96
C LEU A 203 -5.69 9.85 -5.54
N ILE A 204 -6.70 9.59 -4.72
CA ILE A 204 -8.11 9.69 -5.12
C ILE A 204 -8.61 11.09 -4.76
N ALA A 205 -9.36 11.74 -5.66
CA ALA A 205 -9.95 13.04 -5.36
C ALA A 205 -10.88 12.99 -4.13
N SER A 206 -11.19 14.16 -3.56
CA SER A 206 -12.19 14.26 -2.50
C SER A 206 -13.58 13.80 -2.97
N GLY A 207 -14.48 13.57 -2.01
CA GLY A 207 -15.87 13.17 -2.27
C GLY A 207 -16.08 11.66 -2.45
N LEU A 208 -15.02 10.85 -2.36
CA LEU A 208 -15.13 9.37 -2.37
C LEU A 208 -16.02 8.90 -1.22
N LYS A 209 -17.04 8.10 -1.53
CA LYS A 209 -17.92 7.52 -0.52
C LYS A 209 -17.36 6.18 -0.07
N LEU A 210 -17.10 6.05 1.22
CA LEU A 210 -16.55 4.86 1.85
C LEU A 210 -17.57 4.27 2.82
N ARG A 211 -17.71 2.94 2.80
CA ARG A 211 -18.49 2.19 3.80
C ARG A 211 -17.55 1.27 4.57
N VAL A 212 -17.62 1.31 5.89
CA VAL A 212 -16.90 0.36 6.74
C VAL A 212 -17.62 -0.98 6.72
N VAL A 213 -17.00 -1.96 6.08
CA VAL A 213 -17.53 -3.33 5.97
C VAL A 213 -17.16 -4.14 7.21
N ASN A 214 -15.95 -3.97 7.71
CA ASN A 214 -15.45 -4.71 8.85
C ASN A 214 -14.33 -3.96 9.58
N LYS A 215 -14.20 -4.19 10.88
CA LYS A 215 -13.07 -3.76 11.72
C LYS A 215 -12.64 -4.95 12.56
N THR A 216 -11.49 -5.54 12.22
CA THR A 216 -10.94 -6.72 12.90
C THR A 216 -9.70 -6.34 13.68
N LEU A 217 -9.69 -6.61 14.98
CA LEU A 217 -8.49 -6.54 15.81
C LEU A 217 -7.55 -7.69 15.42
N ILE A 218 -6.34 -7.36 15.01
CA ILE A 218 -5.34 -8.35 14.59
C ILE A 218 -4.36 -8.66 15.73
N ARG A 219 -3.90 -7.62 16.45
CA ARG A 219 -3.02 -7.77 17.61
C ARG A 219 -3.15 -6.61 18.58
N HIS A 220 -2.80 -6.83 19.84
CA HIS A 220 -2.88 -5.82 20.92
C HIS A 220 -1.56 -5.10 21.20
N ASP A 221 -0.47 -5.62 20.65
CA ASP A 221 0.90 -5.35 21.07
C ASP A 221 1.73 -4.66 19.98
N PHE A 222 1.09 -3.84 19.12
CA PHE A 222 1.80 -3.17 18.03
C PHE A 222 2.72 -2.07 18.58
N PRO A 223 4.03 -2.12 18.31
CA PRO A 223 4.97 -1.09 18.76
C PRO A 223 4.86 0.16 17.89
N THR A 224 4.70 1.33 18.52
CA THR A 224 4.71 2.65 17.85
C THR A 224 5.65 3.60 18.58
N SER A 225 6.15 4.60 17.86
CA SER A 225 7.00 5.62 18.46
C SER A 225 6.73 7.04 17.94
N LYS A 226 7.04 8.02 18.77
CA LYS A 226 6.94 9.44 18.44
C LYS A 226 8.21 10.17 18.86
N ALA A 227 8.77 10.98 17.97
CA ALA A 227 9.95 11.79 18.27
C ALA A 227 9.64 12.80 19.39
N ASN A 228 10.55 12.91 20.37
CA ASN A 228 10.43 13.83 21.50
C ASN A 228 11.76 14.55 21.82
N GLY A 229 12.45 15.02 20.78
CA GLY A 229 13.66 15.86 20.88
C GLY A 229 14.95 15.16 21.33
N VAL A 230 14.89 14.25 22.31
CA VAL A 230 16.07 13.55 22.87
C VAL A 230 15.98 12.05 22.62
N GLU A 231 14.87 11.43 23.05
CA GLU A 231 14.60 10.01 22.81
C GLU A 231 13.20 9.83 22.23
N PRO A 232 12.98 8.83 21.37
CA PRO A 232 11.65 8.52 20.88
C PRO A 232 10.79 7.96 22.03
N LEU A 233 9.62 8.57 22.25
CA LEU A 233 8.58 7.99 23.11
C LEU A 233 8.09 6.72 22.44
N LYS A 234 7.99 5.64 23.21
CA LYS A 234 7.50 4.34 22.74
C LYS A 234 6.16 4.04 23.40
N LYS A 235 5.25 3.43 22.66
CA LYS A 235 3.96 2.97 23.16
C LYS A 235 3.57 1.68 22.46
N ILE A 236 2.78 0.88 23.14
CA ILE A 236 2.15 -0.31 22.57
C ILE A 236 0.68 0.02 22.36
N VAL A 237 0.18 -0.27 21.16
CA VAL A 237 -1.20 0.02 20.76
C VAL A 237 -1.84 -1.18 20.06
N PRO A 238 -3.18 -1.33 20.11
CA PRO A 238 -3.87 -2.30 19.28
C PRO A 238 -3.77 -1.94 17.79
N ALA A 239 -3.75 -2.97 16.95
CA ALA A 239 -3.73 -2.88 15.50
C ALA A 239 -4.94 -3.52 14.86
N TYR A 240 -5.61 -2.78 13.98
CA TYR A 240 -6.83 -3.19 13.32
C TYR A 240 -6.65 -3.25 11.81
N LEU A 241 -7.23 -4.29 11.22
CA LEU A 241 -7.57 -4.35 9.81
C LEU A 241 -8.96 -3.70 9.64
N ILE A 242 -9.04 -2.71 8.75
CA ILE A 242 -10.30 -2.08 8.35
C ILE A 242 -10.62 -2.50 6.92
N GLU A 243 -11.81 -3.03 6.67
CA GLU A 243 -12.25 -3.39 5.31
C GLU A 243 -13.28 -2.34 4.86
N LEU A 244 -13.00 -1.69 3.74
CA LEU A 244 -13.84 -0.63 3.19
C LEU A 244 -14.32 -0.97 1.78
N ASP A 245 -15.58 -0.67 1.49
CA ASP A 245 -16.08 -0.57 0.12
C ASP A 245 -16.11 0.90 -0.31
N ALA A 246 -15.69 1.17 -1.55
CA ALA A 246 -15.64 2.50 -2.13
C ALA A 246 -16.57 2.64 -3.35
N GLU A 247 -17.34 3.72 -3.36
CA GLU A 247 -18.25 4.17 -4.43
C GLU A 247 -17.88 5.60 -4.87
#